data_AF-A0A4Y7J5Q6-F1
#
_entry.id   AF-A0A4Y7J5Q6-F1
#
_cell.length_a   1.000
_cell.length_b   1.000
_cell.length_c   1.000
_cell.angle_alpha   90.00
_cell.angle_beta   90.00
_cell.angle_gamma   90.00
#
_symmetry.space_group_name_H-M   'P 1'
#
loop_
_entity.id
_entity.type
_entity.pdbx_description
1 polymer ?
#
loop_
_entity_poly.entity_id
_entity_poly.type
_entity_poly.pdbx_seq_one_letter_code
_entity_poly.pdbx_strand_id
1 'polypeptide(L)'
;WPTLEQRLANPPKNVVESQWRVLVDVWENDAKKKEISEKNKQNRSKQKNLHTTGSRPHANYAVEELGRPPKRCELYGVTHTRKKKTEDPDEVLIDPEVAAKIKYWGEESSSQATNDLNVENVNFRQQLEITIGDLQAAMKRISELEAQLATRDETGTANGHLQEALKKIAELEEEVESLKMVQDFRIGDMLRT
;
A
#
# COMPACT_ATOMS: atom_id res chain seq x y z
N TRP A 1 36.79 42.06 8.85
CA TRP A 1 35.48 42.52 8.34
C TRP A 1 35.39 44.03 8.54
N PRO A 2 34.92 44.82 7.55
CA PRO A 2 34.79 46.29 7.68
C PRO A 2 33.85 46.68 8.82
N THR A 3 34.03 47.87 9.38
CA THR A 3 33.14 48.44 10.41
C THR A 3 31.76 48.76 9.83
N LEU A 4 30.74 48.88 10.69
CA LEU A 4 29.36 49.17 10.28
C LEU A 4 29.27 50.42 9.38
N GLU A 5 29.92 51.51 9.79
CA GLU A 5 29.96 52.77 9.04
C GLU A 5 30.57 52.60 7.65
N GLN A 6 31.66 51.84 7.54
CA GLN A 6 32.31 51.55 6.25
C GLN A 6 31.43 50.72 5.33
N ARG A 7 30.59 49.81 5.87
CA ARG A 7 29.65 49.03 5.06
C ARG A 7 28.52 49.90 4.54
N LEU A 8 27.94 50.75 5.38
CA LEU A 8 26.87 51.65 4.98
C LEU A 8 27.34 52.69 3.95
N ALA A 9 28.59 53.16 4.05
CA ALA A 9 29.18 54.12 3.12
C ALA A 9 29.53 53.53 1.74
N ASN A 10 29.66 52.20 1.63
CA ASN A 10 30.07 51.52 0.40
C ASN A 10 29.06 50.45 -0.04
N PRO A 11 27.84 50.84 -0.44
CA PRO A 11 26.88 49.90 -1.01
C PRO A 11 27.39 49.31 -2.35
N PRO A 12 27.09 48.05 -2.68
CA PRO A 12 27.40 47.48 -3.98
C PRO A 12 26.71 48.26 -5.11
N LYS A 13 27.40 48.41 -6.26
CA LYS A 13 26.94 49.23 -7.40
C LYS A 13 25.53 48.89 -7.92
N ASN A 14 25.08 47.65 -7.74
CA ASN A 14 23.80 47.14 -8.24
C ASN A 14 22.71 47.03 -7.15
N VAL A 15 22.94 47.59 -5.96
CA VAL A 15 22.01 47.49 -4.82
C VAL A 15 21.56 48.90 -4.45
N VAL A 16 20.24 49.09 -4.35
CA VAL A 16 19.66 50.36 -3.91
C VAL A 16 20.05 50.61 -2.46
N GLU A 17 20.49 51.83 -2.15
CA GLU A 17 21.04 52.17 -0.83
C GLU A 17 20.05 51.88 0.30
N SER A 18 18.76 52.16 0.12
CA SER A 18 17.72 51.87 1.10
C SER A 18 17.61 50.38 1.43
N GLN A 19 17.73 49.51 0.43
CA GLN A 19 17.73 48.06 0.61
C GLN A 19 19.02 47.58 1.28
N TRP A 20 20.16 48.18 0.92
CA TRP A 20 21.45 47.86 1.53
C TRP A 20 21.48 48.14 3.04
N ARG A 21 20.94 49.30 3.47
CA ARG A 21 20.86 49.65 4.89
C ARG A 21 20.06 48.61 5.68
N VAL A 22 18.93 48.14 5.15
CA VAL A 22 18.11 47.09 5.78
C VAL A 22 18.88 45.77 5.88
N LEU A 23 19.61 45.38 4.84
CA LEU A 23 20.42 44.15 4.86
C LEU A 23 21.55 44.22 5.88
N VAL A 24 22.23 45.37 5.98
CA VAL A 24 23.29 45.59 6.97
C VAL A 24 22.73 45.59 8.39
N ASP A 25 21.58 46.21 8.62
CA ASP A 25 20.89 46.23 9.91
C ASP A 25 20.50 44.81 10.36
N VAL A 26 19.84 44.04 9.49
CA VAL A 26 19.52 42.63 9.75
C VAL A 26 20.80 41.85 10.04
N TRP A 27 21.87 42.07 9.27
CA TRP A 27 23.11 41.35 9.50
C TRP A 27 23.80 41.73 10.81
N GLU A 28 23.64 42.94 11.34
CA GLU A 28 24.24 43.31 12.63
C GLU A 28 23.38 42.96 13.84
N ASN A 29 22.07 43.17 13.74
CA ASN A 29 21.14 43.11 14.86
C ASN A 29 20.38 41.77 14.96
N ASP A 30 20.25 41.00 13.87
CA ASP A 30 19.60 39.69 13.91
C ASP A 30 20.61 38.58 14.28
N ALA A 31 20.74 38.33 15.58
CA ALA A 31 21.60 37.27 16.12
C ALA A 31 21.24 35.87 15.57
N LYS A 32 19.96 35.61 15.28
CA LYS A 32 19.49 34.33 14.75
C LYS A 32 20.02 34.09 13.34
N LYS A 33 20.09 35.13 12.50
CA LYS A 33 20.67 35.03 11.16
C LYS A 33 22.18 34.75 11.20
N LYS A 34 22.91 35.39 12.13
CA LYS A 34 24.34 35.11 12.36
C LYS A 34 24.56 33.64 12.77
N GLU A 35 23.76 33.14 13.71
CA GLU A 35 23.83 31.75 14.18
C GLU A 35 23.56 30.75 13.05
N ILE A 36 22.47 30.94 12.29
CA ILE A 36 22.13 30.07 11.16
C ILE A 36 23.25 30.08 10.11
N SER A 37 23.82 31.25 9.82
CA SER A 37 24.92 31.38 8.87
C SER A 37 26.17 30.60 9.32
N GLU A 38 26.53 30.70 10.60
CA GLU A 38 27.67 29.96 11.15
C GLU A 38 27.42 28.45 11.15
N LYS A 39 26.21 28.03 11.55
CA LYS A 39 25.81 26.61 11.47
C LYS A 39 25.86 26.09 10.04
N ASN A 40 25.38 26.87 9.07
CA ASN A 40 25.44 26.49 7.64
C ASN A 40 26.89 26.41 7.14
N LYS A 41 27.78 27.28 7.62
CA LYS A 41 29.21 27.22 7.30
C LYS A 41 29.85 25.95 7.86
N GLN A 42 29.57 25.60 9.12
CA GLN A 42 30.02 24.34 9.73
C GLN A 42 29.43 23.10 9.05
N ASN A 43 28.17 23.15 8.60
CA ASN A 43 27.56 22.07 7.85
C ASN A 43 28.24 21.88 6.49
N ARG A 44 28.52 22.98 5.77
CA ARG A 44 29.25 22.93 4.50
C ARG A 44 30.67 22.42 4.68
N SER A 45 31.39 22.78 5.74
CA SER A 45 32.74 22.26 5.99
C SER A 45 32.76 20.76 6.32
N LYS A 46 31.67 20.23 6.89
CA LYS A 46 31.48 18.79 7.15
C LYS A 46 30.99 18.01 5.92
N GLN A 47 30.56 18.69 4.85
CA GLN A 47 30.04 18.05 3.66
C GLN A 47 31.18 17.38 2.88
N LYS A 48 31.24 16.04 2.94
CA LYS A 48 32.24 15.23 2.22
C LYS A 48 31.83 14.89 0.78
N ASN A 49 30.53 14.89 0.51
CA ASN A 49 30.01 14.56 -0.82
C ASN A 49 29.98 15.84 -1.67
N LEU A 50 30.85 15.89 -2.68
CA LEU A 50 30.83 16.95 -3.68
C LEU A 50 29.79 16.61 -4.74
N HIS A 51 28.98 17.58 -5.15
CA HIS A 51 28.11 17.45 -6.33
C HIS A 51 28.75 18.21 -7.51
N THR A 52 28.97 17.55 -8.65
CA THR A 52 29.74 18.08 -9.80
C THR A 52 28.89 18.39 -11.03
N THR A 53 27.59 18.09 -11.02
CA THR A 53 26.70 18.20 -12.19
C THR A 53 26.43 19.65 -12.65
N GLY A 54 26.58 20.62 -11.76
CA GLY A 54 26.21 22.01 -12.05
C GLY A 54 24.74 22.14 -12.43
N SER A 55 24.44 22.89 -13.50
CA SER A 55 23.08 23.11 -14.00
C SER A 55 22.57 22.04 -14.99
N ARG A 56 23.30 20.95 -15.20
CA ARG A 56 22.89 19.89 -16.14
C ARG A 56 21.78 19.01 -15.51
N PRO A 57 20.60 18.88 -16.12
CA PRO A 57 19.54 18.04 -15.56
C PRO A 57 19.91 16.56 -15.68
N HIS A 58 19.52 15.75 -14.70
CA HIS A 58 19.81 14.31 -14.68
C HIS A 58 19.20 13.55 -15.87
N ALA A 59 18.08 14.05 -16.44
CA ALA A 59 17.46 13.46 -17.62
C ALA A 59 18.36 13.57 -18.86
N ASN A 60 19.14 14.64 -19.00
CA ASN A 60 20.04 14.80 -20.14
C ASN A 60 21.22 13.82 -20.04
N TYR A 61 21.64 13.43 -18.83
CA TYR A 61 22.67 12.41 -18.64
C TYR A 61 22.25 11.05 -19.24
N ALA A 62 20.97 10.68 -19.08
CA ALA A 62 20.41 9.46 -19.65
C ALA A 62 20.53 9.39 -21.18
N VAL A 63 20.23 10.52 -21.82
CA VAL A 63 20.18 10.63 -23.27
C VAL A 63 21.57 10.78 -23.87
N GLU A 64 22.43 11.61 -23.27
CA GLU A 64 23.72 11.98 -23.86
C GLU A 64 24.82 10.92 -23.63
N GLU A 65 24.77 10.15 -22.54
CA GLU A 65 25.93 9.34 -22.12
C GLU A 65 25.66 7.83 -22.16
N LEU A 66 24.41 7.41 -21.99
CA LEU A 66 24.04 5.99 -21.89
C LEU A 66 23.02 5.54 -22.94
N GLY A 67 22.35 6.47 -23.63
CA GLY A 67 21.23 6.15 -24.54
C GLY A 67 20.06 5.43 -23.86
N ARG A 68 20.08 5.32 -22.54
CA ARG A 68 19.07 4.65 -21.70
C ARG A 68 18.96 5.38 -20.35
N PRO A 69 17.84 5.20 -19.62
CA PRO A 69 17.73 5.68 -18.25
C PRO A 69 18.89 5.14 -17.37
N PRO A 70 19.65 6.02 -16.69
CA PRO A 70 20.76 5.64 -15.82
C PRO A 70 20.22 4.93 -14.58
N LYS A 71 20.94 3.93 -14.10
CA LYS A 71 20.71 3.37 -12.77
C LYS A 71 21.13 4.40 -11.71
N ARG A 72 20.50 4.34 -10.53
CA ARG A 72 20.76 5.28 -9.43
C ARG A 72 22.23 5.33 -9.01
N CYS A 73 22.91 4.18 -9.01
CA CYS A 73 24.33 4.05 -8.69
C CYS A 73 25.24 4.67 -9.77
N GLU A 74 24.90 4.53 -11.05
CA GLU A 74 25.61 5.13 -12.18
C GLU A 74 25.56 6.67 -12.09
N LEU A 75 24.38 7.21 -11.79
CA LEU A 75 24.19 8.64 -11.60
C LEU A 75 25.02 9.17 -10.43
N TYR A 76 25.06 8.44 -9.30
CA TYR A 76 25.85 8.86 -8.14
C TYR A 76 27.34 8.97 -8.47
N GLY A 77 27.91 7.96 -9.14
CA GLY A 77 29.32 7.97 -9.53
C GLY A 77 29.68 9.17 -10.40
N VAL A 78 28.82 9.53 -11.35
CA VAL A 78 29.14 10.62 -12.27
C VAL A 78 28.94 12.00 -11.65
N THR A 79 27.90 12.13 -10.81
CA THR A 79 27.53 13.41 -10.18
C THR A 79 28.33 13.71 -8.91
N HIS A 80 29.06 12.73 -8.37
CA HIS A 80 29.83 12.89 -7.14
C HIS A 80 31.33 12.59 -7.29
N THR A 81 31.81 12.42 -8.53
CA THR A 81 33.25 12.35 -8.83
C THR A 81 33.69 13.55 -9.65
N ARG A 82 34.92 14.01 -9.43
CA ARG A 82 35.61 14.92 -10.35
C ARG A 82 36.29 14.06 -11.40
N LYS A 83 36.02 14.29 -12.69
CA LYS A 83 36.84 13.74 -13.76
C LYS A 83 38.28 14.27 -13.57
N LYS A 84 39.25 13.41 -13.23
CA LYS A 84 40.67 13.77 -13.39
C LYS A 84 40.95 13.83 -14.89
N LYS A 85 41.66 14.87 -15.34
CA LYS A 85 42.23 14.87 -16.69
C LYS A 85 43.42 13.92 -16.67
N THR A 86 43.22 12.73 -17.23
CA THR A 86 44.31 11.83 -17.62
C THR A 86 44.51 11.98 -19.13
N GLU A 87 45.69 11.64 -19.64
CA GLU A 87 46.02 11.71 -21.09
C GLU A 87 45.13 10.78 -21.93
N ASP A 88 44.51 9.79 -21.31
CA ASP A 88 43.51 8.90 -21.90
C ASP A 88 42.08 9.37 -21.53
N PRO A 89 41.24 9.78 -22.50
CA PRO A 89 39.92 10.37 -22.25
C PRO A 89 38.90 9.39 -21.63
N ASP A 90 39.16 8.08 -21.70
CA ASP A 90 38.25 7.02 -21.23
C ASP A 90 38.60 6.49 -19.82
N GLU A 91 39.75 6.87 -19.25
CA GLU A 91 40.18 6.39 -17.93
C GLU A 91 39.60 7.27 -16.80
N VAL A 92 38.33 7.01 -16.45
CA VAL A 92 37.68 7.65 -15.30
C VAL A 92 38.20 7.01 -14.01
N LEU A 93 39.24 7.62 -13.42
CA LEU A 93 39.69 7.30 -12.07
C LEU A 93 38.66 7.81 -11.04
N ILE A 94 37.66 6.99 -10.75
CA ILE A 94 36.77 7.16 -9.60
C ILE A 94 37.63 7.06 -8.33
N ASP A 95 37.48 8.01 -7.41
CA ASP A 95 38.13 7.93 -6.10
C ASP A 95 37.82 6.58 -5.44
N PRO A 96 38.81 5.81 -4.96
CA PRO A 96 38.58 4.48 -4.38
C PRO A 96 37.57 4.48 -3.23
N GLU A 97 37.45 5.57 -2.46
CA GLU A 97 36.42 5.70 -1.42
C GLU A 97 35.01 5.78 -2.04
N VAL A 98 34.87 6.51 -3.15
CA VAL A 98 33.61 6.64 -3.89
C VAL A 98 33.27 5.34 -4.62
N ALA A 99 34.26 4.64 -5.19
CA ALA A 99 34.07 3.33 -5.82
C ALA A 99 33.59 2.28 -4.81
N ALA A 100 34.20 2.24 -3.62
CA ALA A 100 33.75 1.40 -2.51
C ALA A 100 32.31 1.73 -2.09
N LYS A 101 31.97 3.02 -2.05
CA LYS A 101 30.62 3.50 -1.74
C LYS A 101 29.62 3.06 -2.81
N ILE A 102 29.90 3.28 -4.09
CA ILE A 102 29.04 2.84 -5.21
C ILE A 102 28.78 1.34 -5.13
N LYS A 103 29.82 0.54 -4.88
CA LYS A 103 29.70 -0.91 -4.70
C LYS A 103 28.80 -1.25 -3.51
N TYR A 104 29.05 -0.65 -2.35
CA TYR A 104 28.25 -0.83 -1.13
C TYR A 104 26.77 -0.51 -1.37
N TRP A 105 26.46 0.68 -1.91
CA TRP A 105 25.07 1.07 -2.17
C TRP A 105 24.41 0.21 -3.25
N GLY A 106 25.17 -0.32 -4.21
CA GLY A 106 24.70 -1.25 -5.23
C GLY A 106 24.34 -2.62 -4.65
N GLU A 107 25.20 -3.16 -3.80
CA GLU A 107 25.02 -4.45 -3.12
C GLU A 107 23.91 -4.39 -2.06
N GLU A 108 23.85 -3.31 -1.27
CA GLU A 108 22.82 -3.09 -0.25
C GLU A 108 21.44 -2.85 -0.89
N SER A 109 21.34 -2.04 -1.96
CA SER A 109 20.07 -1.84 -2.68
C SER A 109 19.57 -3.14 -3.31
N SER A 110 20.48 -3.99 -3.80
CA SER A 110 20.14 -5.30 -4.34
C SER A 110 19.65 -6.24 -3.24
N SER A 111 20.34 -6.27 -2.09
CA SER A 111 20.03 -7.16 -0.96
C SER A 111 18.74 -6.78 -0.25
N GLN A 112 18.48 -5.49 -0.07
CA GLN A 112 17.25 -4.96 0.52
C GLN A 112 16.04 -5.33 -0.35
N ALA A 113 16.12 -5.10 -1.66
CA ALA A 113 15.05 -5.42 -2.59
C ALA A 113 14.74 -6.92 -2.64
N THR A 114 15.77 -7.78 -2.58
CA THR A 114 15.55 -9.24 -2.51
C THR A 114 14.90 -9.68 -1.20
N ASN A 115 15.25 -9.04 -0.08
CA ASN A 115 14.66 -9.34 1.21
C ASN A 115 13.19 -8.93 1.26
N ASP A 116 12.85 -7.74 0.78
CA ASP A 116 11.47 -7.23 0.76
C ASP A 116 10.56 -8.15 -0.10
N LEU A 117 11.01 -8.54 -1.30
CA LEU A 117 10.30 -9.49 -2.16
C LEU A 117 10.14 -10.87 -1.50
N ASN A 118 11.13 -11.32 -0.74
CA ASN A 118 11.06 -12.60 -0.04
C ASN A 118 10.05 -12.56 1.11
N VAL A 119 9.99 -11.44 1.86
CA VAL A 119 9.02 -11.24 2.94
C VAL A 119 7.59 -11.18 2.38
N GLU A 120 7.36 -10.46 1.29
CA GLU A 120 6.05 -10.40 0.63
C GLU A 120 5.60 -11.78 0.13
N ASN A 121 6.49 -12.55 -0.50
CA ASN A 121 6.17 -13.91 -0.96
C ASN A 121 5.84 -14.86 0.19
N VAL A 122 6.57 -14.79 1.31
CA VAL A 122 6.29 -15.59 2.51
C VAL A 122 4.91 -15.24 3.09
N ASN A 123 4.60 -13.94 3.21
CA ASN A 123 3.30 -13.48 3.68
C ASN A 123 2.15 -13.92 2.77
N PHE A 124 2.32 -13.78 1.45
CA PHE A 124 1.29 -14.18 0.47
C PHE A 124 1.03 -15.69 0.53
N ARG A 125 2.11 -16.48 0.64
CA ARG A 125 2.00 -17.93 0.81
C ARG A 125 1.24 -18.31 2.09
N GLN A 126 1.55 -17.67 3.21
CA GLN A 126 0.88 -17.95 4.48
C GLN A 126 -0.61 -17.60 4.43
N GLN A 127 -0.97 -16.48 3.79
CA GLN A 127 -2.37 -16.10 3.58
C GLN A 127 -3.12 -17.13 2.71
N LEU A 128 -2.48 -17.64 1.66
CA LEU A 128 -3.07 -18.68 0.82
C LEU A 128 -3.31 -19.97 1.60
N GLU A 129 -2.36 -20.39 2.44
CA GLU A 129 -2.50 -21.59 3.28
C GLU A 129 -3.65 -21.47 4.27
N ILE A 130 -3.82 -20.30 4.91
CA ILE A 130 -4.97 -20.01 5.80
C ILE A 130 -6.29 -20.13 5.01
N THR A 131 -6.37 -19.46 3.85
CA THR A 131 -7.59 -19.41 3.04
C THR A 131 -8.00 -20.79 2.55
N ILE A 132 -7.03 -21.63 2.16
CA ILE A 132 -7.29 -23.02 1.76
C ILE A 132 -7.84 -23.83 2.94
N GLY A 133 -7.29 -23.65 4.14
CA GLY A 133 -7.79 -24.31 5.35
C GLY A 133 -9.25 -23.95 5.66
N ASP A 134 -9.59 -22.66 5.57
CA ASP A 134 -10.95 -22.18 5.79
C ASP A 134 -11.94 -22.75 4.77
N LEU A 135 -11.54 -22.83 3.49
CA LEU A 135 -12.35 -23.45 2.43
C LEU A 135 -12.58 -24.95 2.69
N GLN A 136 -11.54 -25.68 3.11
CA GLN A 136 -11.66 -27.09 3.45
C GLN A 136 -12.62 -27.32 4.63
N ALA A 137 -12.57 -26.45 5.65
CA ALA A 137 -13.48 -26.50 6.79
C ALA A 137 -14.93 -26.23 6.37
N ALA A 138 -15.15 -25.23 5.51
CA ALA A 138 -16.48 -24.91 4.97
C ALA A 138 -17.04 -26.08 4.13
N MET A 139 -16.22 -26.69 3.27
CA MET A 139 -16.63 -27.85 2.47
C MET A 139 -17.04 -29.03 3.37
N LYS A 140 -16.28 -29.31 4.42
CA LYS A 140 -16.64 -30.34 5.39
C LYS A 140 -17.97 -30.03 6.09
N ARG A 141 -18.21 -28.77 6.45
CA ARG A 141 -19.47 -28.30 7.06
C ARG A 141 -20.66 -28.52 6.13
N ILE A 142 -20.51 -28.20 4.84
CA ILE A 142 -21.55 -28.41 3.82
C ILE A 142 -21.88 -29.91 3.74
N SER A 143 -20.87 -30.76 3.63
CA SER A 143 -21.07 -32.22 3.59
C SER A 143 -21.78 -32.76 4.85
N GLU A 144 -21.44 -32.25 6.04
CA GLU A 144 -22.13 -32.61 7.29
C GLU A 144 -23.61 -32.17 7.29
N LEU A 145 -23.92 -30.99 6.74
CA LEU A 145 -25.29 -30.48 6.64
C LEU A 145 -26.11 -31.30 5.61
N GLU A 146 -25.50 -31.68 4.49
CA GLU A 146 -26.13 -32.54 3.49
C GLU A 146 -26.51 -33.91 4.09
N ALA A 147 -25.61 -34.51 4.88
CA ALA A 147 -25.90 -35.76 5.59
C ALA A 147 -27.03 -35.60 6.63
N GLN A 148 -27.06 -34.49 7.36
CA GLN A 148 -28.15 -34.18 8.29
C GLN A 148 -29.49 -33.99 7.57
N LEU A 149 -29.52 -33.37 6.39
CA LEU A 149 -30.74 -33.24 5.59
C LEU A 149 -31.23 -34.59 5.08
N ALA A 150 -30.34 -35.45 4.60
CA ALA A 150 -30.70 -36.80 4.15
C ALA A 150 -31.36 -37.63 5.26
N THR A 151 -30.87 -37.54 6.50
CA THR A 151 -31.48 -38.22 7.66
C THR A 151 -32.77 -37.55 8.14
N ARG A 152 -32.95 -36.24 7.92
CA ARG A 152 -34.18 -35.54 8.25
C ARG A 152 -35.35 -36.00 7.38
N ASP A 153 -35.10 -36.28 6.10
CA ASP A 153 -36.11 -36.83 5.19
C ASP A 153 -36.57 -38.26 5.62
N GLU A 154 -35.73 -38.99 6.36
CA GLU A 154 -36.10 -40.29 6.96
C GLU A 154 -36.92 -40.15 8.26
N THR A 155 -36.85 -39.01 8.96
CA THR A 155 -37.68 -38.73 10.16
C THR A 155 -39.07 -38.20 9.83
N GLY A 156 -39.70 -38.76 8.80
CA GLY A 156 -41.05 -38.46 8.30
C GLY A 156 -42.21 -38.62 9.29
N THR A 157 -41.99 -38.53 10.60
CA THR A 157 -43.05 -38.49 11.61
C THR A 157 -43.91 -37.24 11.48
N ALA A 158 -43.34 -36.04 11.35
CA ALA A 158 -44.17 -34.83 11.25
C ALA A 158 -45.03 -34.79 9.98
N ASN A 159 -44.46 -35.16 8.83
CA ASN A 159 -45.16 -35.14 7.55
C ASN A 159 -46.10 -36.36 7.41
N GLY A 160 -45.70 -37.53 7.93
CA GLY A 160 -46.53 -38.73 7.97
C GLY A 160 -47.75 -38.58 8.89
N HIS A 161 -47.57 -38.01 10.09
CA HIS A 161 -48.68 -37.73 10.99
C HIS A 161 -49.65 -36.70 10.39
N LEU A 162 -49.15 -35.72 9.63
CA LEU A 162 -49.99 -34.77 8.90
C LEU A 162 -50.81 -35.49 7.81
N GLN A 163 -50.19 -36.38 7.03
CA GLN A 163 -50.91 -37.15 6.01
C GLN A 163 -51.94 -38.12 6.61
N GLU A 164 -51.62 -38.75 7.74
CA GLU A 164 -52.56 -39.64 8.43
C GLU A 164 -53.74 -38.87 9.03
N ALA A 165 -53.50 -37.69 9.60
CA ALA A 165 -54.56 -36.79 10.04
C ALA A 165 -55.46 -36.32 8.88
N LEU A 166 -54.87 -35.97 7.73
CA LEU A 166 -55.61 -35.59 6.53
C LEU A 166 -56.48 -36.74 6.00
N LYS A 167 -55.96 -37.97 5.99
CA LYS A 167 -56.74 -39.15 5.60
C LYS A 167 -57.94 -39.37 6.52
N LYS A 168 -57.73 -39.22 7.83
CA LYS A 168 -58.78 -39.42 8.84
C LYS A 168 -59.87 -38.34 8.79
N ILE A 169 -59.51 -37.11 8.44
CA ILE A 169 -60.48 -36.03 8.20
C ILE A 169 -61.37 -36.38 7.00
N ALA A 170 -60.81 -36.86 5.90
CA ALA A 170 -61.58 -37.24 4.71
C ALA A 170 -62.57 -38.39 4.99
N GLU A 171 -62.16 -39.40 5.77
CA GLU A 171 -63.05 -40.50 6.19
C GLU A 171 -64.23 -40.00 7.05
N LEU A 172 -63.97 -39.05 7.97
CA LEU A 172 -65.02 -38.44 8.78
C LEU A 172 -65.97 -37.56 7.96
N GLU A 173 -65.47 -36.87 6.93
CA GLU A 173 -66.32 -36.08 6.03
C GLU A 173 -67.31 -36.97 5.25
N GLU A 174 -66.87 -38.15 4.79
CA GLU A 174 -67.74 -39.11 4.13
C GLU A 174 -68.81 -39.69 5.08
N GLU A 175 -68.43 -39.99 6.32
CA GLU A 175 -69.37 -40.48 7.33
C GLU A 175 -70.42 -39.43 7.70
N VAL A 176 -70.03 -38.16 7.84
CA VAL A 176 -70.95 -37.05 8.10
C VAL A 176 -71.94 -36.88 6.93
N GLU A 177 -71.48 -36.96 5.69
CA GLU A 177 -72.35 -36.85 4.52
C GLU A 177 -73.35 -38.02 4.44
N SER A 178 -72.90 -39.24 4.75
CA SER A 178 -73.77 -40.41 4.86
C SER A 178 -74.84 -40.26 5.95
N LEU A 179 -74.44 -39.81 7.14
CA LEU A 179 -75.36 -39.56 8.26
C LEU A 179 -76.38 -38.47 7.93
N LYS A 180 -75.96 -37.43 7.21
CA LYS A 180 -76.84 -36.36 6.74
C LYS A 180 -77.88 -36.88 5.76
N MET A 181 -77.48 -37.73 4.80
CA MET A 181 -78.41 -38.38 3.87
C MET A 181 -79.43 -39.27 4.58
N VAL A 182 -79.01 -40.03 5.59
CA VAL A 182 -79.91 -40.88 6.40
C VAL A 182 -80.87 -40.03 7.23
N GLN A 183 -80.39 -38.91 7.80
CA GLN A 183 -81.22 -37.99 8.57
C GLN A 183 -82.26 -37.31 7.69
N ASP A 184 -81.87 -36.81 6.51
CA ASP A 184 -82.77 -36.15 5.56
C ASP A 184 -83.85 -37.13 5.06
N PHE A 185 -83.49 -38.39 4.81
CA PHE A 185 -84.45 -39.44 4.47
C PHE A 185 -85.46 -39.69 5.60
N ARG A 186 -84.99 -39.80 6.85
CA ARG A 186 -85.82 -40.07 8.03
C ARG A 186 -86.74 -38.90 8.37
N ILE A 187 -86.27 -37.67 8.19
CA ILE A 187 -87.09 -36.45 8.32
C ILE A 187 -88.14 -36.38 7.21
N GLY A 188 -87.78 -36.70 5.97
CA GLY A 188 -88.71 -36.74 4.84
C GLY A 188 -89.84 -37.77 5.02
N ASP A 189 -89.55 -38.91 5.65
CA ASP A 189 -90.57 -39.93 5.97
C ASP A 189 -91.49 -39.51 7.12
N MET A 190 -90.98 -38.83 8.15
CA MET A 190 -91.81 -38.30 9.24
C MET A 190 -92.75 -37.15 8.80
N LEU A 191 -92.39 -36.41 7.75
CA LEU A 191 -93.23 -35.35 7.17
C LEU A 191 -94.29 -35.88 6.19
N ARG A 192 -94.28 -37.18 5.86
CA ARG A 192 -95.22 -37.83 4.93
C ARG A 192 -96.37 -38.61 5.61
N THR A 193 -96.37 -38.71 6.94
CA THR A 193 -97.46 -39.27 7.77
C THR A 193 -98.27 -38.17 8.43
#